data_AF-W8GTC1-F1
#
_entry.id   AF-W8GTC1-F1
#
_cell.length_a   1.000
_cell.length_b   1.000
_cell.length_c   1.000
_cell.angle_alpha   90.00
_cell.angle_beta   90.00
_cell.angle_gamma   90.00
#
_symmetry.space_group_name_H-M   'P 1'
#
loop_
_entity.id
_entity.type
_entity.pdbx_description
1 polymer ?
#
loop_
_entity_poly.entity_id
_entity_poly.type
_entity_poly.pdbx_seq_one_letter_code
_entity_poly.pdbx_strand_id
1 'polypeptide(L)'
;EQERRKGIAWTEEEHRMFLLGLDKYGKGDWRSISRNFVISRTPTQVASHAQKYFIRLSSMNKDRRRTSIHDITSVGAGDISATQGPITGQ
;
A
#
# COMPACT_ATOMS: atom_id res chain seq x y z
N GLU A 1 15.60 -5.41 20.91
CA GLU A 1 15.74 -6.13 19.64
C GLU A 1 14.35 -6.54 19.15
N GLN A 2 13.69 -5.68 18.36
CA GLN A 2 12.41 -6.06 17.73
C GLN A 2 12.75 -6.93 16.53
N GLU A 3 12.76 -8.24 16.75
CA GLU A 3 12.96 -9.22 15.69
C GLU A 3 12.04 -8.88 14.51
N ARG A 4 12.66 -8.59 13.35
CA ARG A 4 11.97 -8.50 12.06
C ARG A 4 11.43 -9.88 11.71
N ARG A 5 10.34 -10.28 12.35
CA ARG A 5 9.56 -11.44 11.94
C ARG A 5 9.08 -11.18 10.52
N LYS A 6 9.42 -12.11 9.62
CA LYS A 6 8.96 -12.17 8.22
C LYS A 6 7.53 -11.62 8.15
N GLY A 7 7.33 -10.57 7.34
CA GLY A 7 6.07 -9.83 7.33
C GLY A 7 4.89 -10.78 7.15
N ILE A 8 4.08 -10.94 8.20
CA ILE A 8 2.89 -11.80 8.15
C ILE A 8 2.01 -11.22 7.04
N ALA A 9 1.74 -11.99 5.99
CA ALA A 9 0.86 -11.57 4.92
C ALA A 9 -0.55 -11.29 5.49
N TRP A 10 -1.29 -10.36 4.89
CA TRP A 10 -2.68 -10.12 5.29
C TRP A 10 -3.52 -11.35 4.96
N THR A 11 -4.17 -11.92 5.97
CA THR A 11 -5.11 -13.02 5.73
C THR A 11 -6.44 -12.46 5.22
N GLU A 12 -7.24 -13.30 4.56
CA GLU A 12 -8.58 -12.90 4.12
C GLU A 12 -9.47 -12.46 5.29
N GLU A 13 -9.35 -13.10 6.45
CA GLU A 13 -10.11 -12.73 7.65
C GLU A 13 -9.72 -11.34 8.17
N GLU A 14 -8.41 -11.07 8.30
CA GLU A 14 -7.92 -9.74 8.67
C GLU A 14 -8.39 -8.68 7.66
N HIS A 15 -8.42 -9.03 6.37
CA HIS A 15 -8.90 -8.13 5.34
C HIS A 15 -10.41 -7.87 5.44
N ARG A 16 -11.24 -8.89 5.71
CA ARG A 16 -12.68 -8.72 5.94
C ARG A 16 -12.94 -7.79 7.13
N MET A 17 -12.22 -7.99 8.23
CA MET A 17 -12.31 -7.15 9.42
C MET A 17 -11.89 -5.71 9.12
N PHE A 18 -10.83 -5.51 8.31
CA PHE A 18 -10.43 -4.18 7.84
C PHE A 18 -11.55 -3.47 7.04
N LEU A 19 -12.23 -4.17 6.13
CA LEU A 19 -13.33 -3.58 5.34
C LEU A 19 -14.53 -3.24 6.24
N LEU A 20 -14.86 -4.08 7.22
CA LEU A 20 -15.91 -3.78 8.20
C LEU A 20 -15.53 -2.59 9.09
N GLY A 21 -14.26 -2.46 9.45
CA GLY A 21 -13.74 -1.29 10.15
C GLY A 21 -13.81 -0.01 9.33
N LEU A 22 -13.56 -0.09 8.01
CA LEU A 22 -13.74 1.02 7.08
C LEU A 22 -15.20 1.47 6.99
N ASP A 23 -16.15 0.53 6.95
CA ASP A 23 -17.58 0.81 6.93
C ASP A 23 -18.04 1.50 8.23
N LYS A 24 -17.55 1.01 9.38
CA LYS A 24 -17.95 1.50 10.70
C LYS A 24 -17.33 2.83 11.12
N TYR A 25 -16.03 3.00 10.90
CA TYR A 25 -15.28 4.19 11.36
C TYR A 25 -14.94 5.17 10.22
N GLY A 26 -15.05 4.75 8.96
CA GLY A 26 -14.67 5.58 7.82
C GLY A 26 -13.17 5.57 7.52
N LYS A 27 -12.78 6.31 6.46
CA LYS A 27 -11.38 6.46 6.05
C LYS A 27 -10.68 7.49 6.93
N GLY A 28 -9.60 7.11 7.61
CA GLY A 28 -8.74 8.01 8.39
C GLY A 28 -8.54 7.54 9.83
N ASP A 29 -9.53 6.85 10.40
CA ASP A 29 -9.50 6.35 11.77
C ASP A 29 -8.77 5.01 11.91
N TRP A 30 -7.54 4.94 11.42
CA TRP A 30 -6.71 3.73 11.42
C TRP A 30 -6.44 3.18 12.82
N ARG A 31 -6.40 4.06 13.83
CA ARG A 31 -6.22 3.67 15.24
C ARG A 31 -7.42 2.89 15.75
N SER A 32 -8.63 3.34 15.45
CA SER A 32 -9.88 2.69 15.84
C SER A 32 -10.07 1.37 15.10
N ILE A 33 -9.71 1.33 13.81
CA ILE A 33 -9.76 0.10 13.00
C ILE A 33 -8.76 -0.94 13.51
N SER A 34 -7.50 -0.54 13.76
CA SER A 34 -6.47 -1.44 14.32
C SER A 34 -6.88 -2.01 15.67
N ARG A 35 -7.37 -1.17 16.59
CA ARG A 35 -7.67 -1.63 17.97
C ARG A 35 -8.92 -2.49 18.11
N ASN A 36 -9.92 -2.32 17.22
CA ASN A 36 -11.21 -2.99 17.37
C ASN A 36 -11.43 -4.11 16.35
N PHE A 37 -10.82 -4.03 15.16
CA PHE A 37 -11.06 -4.98 14.08
C PHE A 37 -9.82 -5.79 13.74
N VAL A 38 -8.65 -5.16 13.67
CA VAL A 38 -7.42 -5.80 13.21
C VAL A 38 -6.34 -5.71 14.27
N ILE A 39 -6.60 -6.32 15.43
CA ILE A 39 -5.77 -6.21 16.65
C ILE A 39 -4.34 -6.73 16.41
N SER A 40 -4.17 -7.69 15.51
CA SER A 40 -2.89 -8.23 15.06
C SER A 40 -2.03 -7.23 14.29
N ARG A 41 -2.59 -6.10 13.83
CA ARG A 41 -1.93 -5.11 12.99
C ARG A 41 -1.87 -3.76 13.68
N THR A 42 -0.71 -3.11 13.60
CA THR A 42 -0.53 -1.77 14.16
C THR A 42 -1.27 -0.72 13.32
N PRO A 43 -1.66 0.43 13.89
CA PRO A 43 -2.34 1.49 13.16
C PRO A 43 -1.58 1.93 11.89
N THR A 44 -0.25 1.94 11.95
CA THR A 44 0.62 2.25 10.80
C THR A 44 0.51 1.19 9.71
N GLN A 45 0.50 -0.11 10.06
CA GLN A 45 0.29 -1.18 9.08
C GLN A 45 -1.10 -1.09 8.43
N VAL A 46 -2.13 -0.75 9.20
CA VAL A 46 -3.49 -0.52 8.68
C VAL A 46 -3.50 0.67 7.72
N ALA A 47 -2.85 1.78 8.04
CA ALA A 47 -2.74 2.93 7.16
C ALA A 47 -2.03 2.59 5.84
N SER A 48 -0.88 1.91 5.90
CA SER A 48 -0.16 1.46 4.69
C SER A 48 -0.98 0.47 3.86
N HIS A 49 -1.72 -0.43 4.51
CA HIS A 49 -2.61 -1.36 3.82
C HIS A 49 -3.77 -0.63 3.14
N ALA A 50 -4.41 0.32 3.84
CA ALA A 50 -5.47 1.14 3.29
C ALA A 50 -5.00 1.93 2.06
N GLN A 51 -3.82 2.54 2.13
CA GLN A 51 -3.22 3.25 0.99
C GLN A 51 -3.07 2.33 -0.23
N LYS A 52 -2.42 1.17 -0.05
CA LYS A 52 -2.24 0.19 -1.14
C LYS A 52 -3.57 -0.36 -1.66
N TYR A 53 -4.51 -0.60 -0.77
CA TYR A 53 -5.84 -1.09 -1.11
C TYR A 53 -6.58 -0.09 -1.99
N PHE A 54 -6.59 1.20 -1.64
CA PHE A 54 -7.25 2.22 -2.44
C PHE A 54 -6.58 2.45 -3.80
N ILE A 55 -5.25 2.41 -3.87
CA ILE A 55 -4.52 2.47 -5.16
C ILE A 55 -4.93 1.29 -6.05
N ARG A 56 -4.94 0.06 -5.52
CA ARG A 56 -5.38 -1.13 -6.27
C ARG A 56 -6.84 -1.05 -6.68
N LEU A 57 -7.72 -0.60 -5.79
CA LEU A 57 -9.15 -0.44 -6.07
C LEU A 57 -9.40 0.57 -7.20
N SER A 58 -8.63 1.66 -7.23
CA SER A 58 -8.67 2.66 -8.30
C SER A 58 -8.10 2.13 -9.61
N SER A 59 -7.00 1.35 -9.56
CA SER A 59 -6.43 0.71 -10.76
C SER A 59 -7.40 -0.31 -11.35
N MET A 60 -7.96 -1.20 -10.53
CA MET A 60 -8.87 -2.26 -10.98
C MET A 60 -10.13 -1.71 -11.69
N ASN A 61 -10.63 -0.54 -11.28
CA ASN A 61 -11.69 0.15 -12.01
C ASN A 61 -11.23 0.77 -13.34
N LYS A 62 -9.95 1.11 -13.47
CA LYS A 62 -9.31 1.71 -14.66
C LYS A 62 -8.67 0.69 -15.60
N ASP A 63 -8.36 -0.52 -15.14
CA ASP A 63 -7.71 -1.64 -15.87
C ASP A 63 -8.56 -2.21 -17.04
N ARG A 64 -9.82 -1.78 -17.21
CA ARG A 64 -10.54 -1.95 -18.49
C ARG A 64 -9.96 -1.11 -19.63
N ARG A 65 -9.09 -0.15 -19.34
CA ARG A 65 -8.29 0.60 -20.31
C ARG A 65 -6.84 0.61 -19.85
N ARG A 66 -6.08 -0.41 -20.27
CA ARG A 66 -4.62 -0.48 -20.10
C ARG A 66 -3.99 0.87 -20.49
N THR A 67 -3.39 1.57 -19.53
CA THR A 67 -2.56 2.75 -19.79
C THR A 67 -1.11 2.34 -19.99
N SER A 68 -0.40 3.10 -20.82
CA SER A 68 0.96 2.81 -21.29
C SER A 68 1.96 2.67 -20.12
N ILE A 69 2.98 1.83 -20.33
CA ILE A 69 4.06 1.57 -19.38
C ILE A 69 4.86 2.84 -19.00
N HIS A 70 4.70 3.93 -19.76
CA HIS A 70 5.45 5.18 -19.62
C HIS A 70 4.83 6.17 -18.61
N ASP A 71 3.61 5.95 -18.14
CA ASP A 71 2.90 6.91 -17.27
C ASP A 71 3.13 6.68 -15.76
N ILE A 72 4.06 5.79 -15.37
CA ILE A 72 4.41 5.56 -13.96
C ILE A 72 5.30 6.71 -13.47
N THR A 73 4.70 7.86 -13.17
CA THR A 73 5.34 8.90 -12.38
C THR A 73 5.40 8.44 -10.93
N SER A 74 6.64 8.18 -10.50
CA SER A 74 7.11 7.86 -9.15
C SER A 74 6.28 8.50 -8.04
N VAL A 75 5.65 7.67 -7.21
CA VAL A 75 5.24 8.04 -5.85
C VAL A 75 6.12 7.30 -4.84
N GLY A 76 7.29 7.90 -4.57
CA GLY A 76 7.98 7.81 -3.29
C GLY A 76 9.04 6.72 -3.13
N ALA A 77 10.28 7.04 -3.48
CA ALA A 77 11.47 6.52 -2.82
C ALA A 77 12.62 7.52 -3.01
N GLY A 78 13.07 8.13 -1.90
CA GLY A 78 14.38 8.78 -1.88
C GLY A 78 15.48 7.73 -2.09
N ASP A 79 16.60 8.22 -2.63
CA ASP A 79 17.86 7.50 -2.85
C ASP A 79 17.86 6.52 -4.03
N ILE A 80 18.27 7.01 -5.20
CA ILE A 80 19.37 6.44 -6.00
C ILE A 80 19.84 7.51 -7.01
N SER A 81 20.88 8.24 -6.64
CA SER A 81 21.70 8.96 -7.62
C SER A 81 22.52 7.92 -8.38
N ALA A 82 21.95 7.35 -9.45
CA ALA A 82 22.69 6.54 -10.41
C ALA A 82 22.91 7.40 -11.66
N THR A 83 24.06 8.06 -11.68
CA THR A 83 24.67 8.73 -12.83
C THR A 83 24.61 7.83 -14.07
N GLN A 84 23.74 8.14 -15.03
CA GLN A 84 23.84 7.61 -16.39
C GLN A 84 24.83 8.48 -17.16
N GLY A 85 26.01 7.91 -17.45
CA GLY A 85 26.94 8.51 -18.41
C GLY A 85 26.36 8.43 -19.82
N PRO A 86 26.60 9.43 -20.69
CA PRO A 86 26.14 9.39 -22.06
C PRO A 86 26.98 8.38 -22.86
N ILE A 87 26.32 7.38 -23.44
CA ILE A 87 26.94 6.59 -24.51
C ILE A 87 26.88 7.45 -25.78
N THR A 88 28.03 7.98 -26.17
CA THR A 88 28.33 8.54 -27.49
C THR A 88 29.67 7.89 -27.83
N GLY A 89 29.95 7.23 -28.94
CA GLY A 89 29.45 7.35 -30.30
C GLY A 89 30.70 7.24 -31.19
N GLN A 90 30.61 6.40 -32.23
CA GLN A 90 31.63 6.05 -33.24
C GLN A 90 32.58 4.90 -32.91
#